data_AF-A0A2G9T6J8-F1
#
_entry.id   AF-A0A2G9T6J8-F1
#
_cell.length_a   1.000
_cell.length_b   1.000
_cell.length_c   1.000
_cell.angle_alpha   90.00
_cell.angle_beta   90.00
_cell.angle_gamma   90.00
#
_symmetry.space_group_name_H-M   'P 1'
#
loop_
_entity.id
_entity.type
_entity.pdbx_description
1 polymer ?
#
loop_
_entity_poly.entity_id
_entity_poly.type
_entity_poly.pdbx_seq_one_letter_code
_entity_poly.pdbx_strand_id
1 'polypeptide(L)'
;SPVGSSVITLLAHDADSGENGVVKYSIISGNELGLFAVDSILGIISVAKSLPEDHKETILTVRATDNGRYPLSDTSNVRIQSLSGNELDLRFSRALYQRTVRDSTPLGSVLLVVTTNPNGNARYSLKPPCPYFEVHP
;
A
#
# COMPACT_ATOMS: atom_id res chain seq x y z
N SER A 1 -11.95 2.69 -2.17
CA SER A 1 -11.03 3.85 -2.28
C SER A 1 -11.70 4.99 -3.01
N PRO A 2 -11.51 6.25 -2.61
CA PRO A 2 -12.08 7.39 -3.32
C PRO A 2 -11.42 7.58 -4.69
N VAL A 3 -12.13 8.25 -5.59
CA VAL A 3 -11.59 8.68 -6.89
C VAL A 3 -10.40 9.61 -6.66
N GLY A 4 -9.33 9.43 -7.43
CA GLY A 4 -8.07 10.17 -7.32
C GLY A 4 -7.04 9.55 -6.37
N SER A 5 -7.39 8.53 -5.58
CA SER A 5 -6.40 7.84 -4.76
C SER A 5 -5.33 7.16 -5.62
N SER A 6 -4.06 7.44 -5.31
CA SER A 6 -2.92 6.71 -5.85
C SER A 6 -2.94 5.25 -5.37
N VAL A 7 -2.67 4.33 -6.27
CA VAL A 7 -2.64 2.87 -6.03
C VAL A 7 -1.21 2.37 -6.02
N ILE A 8 -0.45 2.66 -7.07
CA ILE A 8 0.94 2.22 -7.25
C ILE A 8 1.68 3.21 -8.15
N THR A 9 3.00 3.29 -8.01
CA THR A 9 3.88 4.05 -8.91
C THR A 9 4.69 3.07 -9.75
N LEU A 10 4.62 3.21 -11.07
CA LEU A 10 5.44 2.48 -12.02
C LEU A 10 6.81 3.14 -12.14
N LEU A 11 7.85 2.33 -12.24
CA LEU A 11 9.20 2.80 -12.49
C LEU A 11 9.83 1.95 -13.59
N ALA A 12 10.19 2.60 -14.68
CA ALA A 12 11.01 2.07 -15.76
C ALA A 12 12.30 2.88 -15.84
N HIS A 13 13.41 2.19 -16.11
CA HIS A 13 14.73 2.80 -16.18
C HIS A 13 15.25 2.67 -17.61
N ASP A 14 15.53 3.81 -18.25
CA ASP A 14 16.27 3.89 -19.50
C ASP A 14 17.74 4.25 -19.20
N ALA A 15 18.68 3.60 -19.88
CA ALA A 15 20.11 3.85 -19.71
C ALA A 15 20.60 5.08 -20.48
N ASP A 16 19.76 5.62 -21.38
CA ASP A 16 20.08 6.78 -22.18
C ASP A 16 19.99 8.10 -21.38
N SER A 17 20.81 9.07 -21.76
CA SER A 17 20.86 10.40 -21.11
C SER A 17 20.07 11.45 -21.90
N GLY A 18 19.55 12.47 -21.22
CA GLY A 18 18.81 13.58 -21.86
C GLY A 18 17.34 13.26 -22.12
N GLU A 19 16.73 13.90 -23.12
CA GLU A 19 15.31 13.68 -23.47
C GLU A 19 14.98 12.21 -23.81
N ASN A 20 15.97 11.44 -24.28
CA ASN A 20 15.77 10.02 -24.58
C ASN A 20 15.44 9.21 -23.32
N GLY A 21 15.99 9.59 -22.14
CA GLY A 21 15.71 8.93 -20.87
C GLY A 21 14.33 9.25 -20.27
N VAL A 22 13.52 10.09 -20.94
CA VAL A 22 12.14 10.37 -20.51
C VAL A 22 11.23 9.23 -20.93
N VAL A 23 10.80 8.44 -19.95
CA VAL A 23 9.90 7.31 -20.16
C VAL A 23 8.45 7.73 -19.94
N LYS A 24 7.58 7.41 -20.91
CA LYS A 24 6.14 7.62 -20.82
C LYS A 24 5.40 6.32 -20.49
N TYR A 25 4.45 6.42 -19.57
CA TYR A 25 3.62 5.28 -19.13
C TYR A 25 2.23 5.32 -19.76
N SER A 26 1.70 4.14 -20.11
CA SER A 26 0.34 3.97 -20.63
C SER A 26 -0.27 2.64 -20.17
N ILE A 27 -1.59 2.61 -20.01
CA ILE A 27 -2.35 1.37 -19.82
C ILE A 27 -2.83 0.93 -21.20
N ILE A 28 -2.48 -0.29 -21.63
CA ILE A 28 -2.78 -0.78 -22.98
C ILE A 28 -3.87 -1.86 -23.01
N SER A 29 -4.17 -2.50 -21.88
CA SER A 29 -5.30 -3.44 -21.73
C SER A 29 -5.68 -3.69 -20.27
N GLY A 30 -6.83 -4.34 -20.04
CA GLY A 30 -7.31 -4.69 -18.70
C GLY A 30 -8.01 -3.55 -17.96
N ASN A 31 -8.32 -2.47 -18.67
CA ASN A 31 -8.97 -1.27 -18.13
C ASN A 31 -10.16 -0.84 -18.99
N GLU A 32 -10.92 -1.80 -19.49
CA GLU A 32 -12.03 -1.59 -20.43
C GLU A 32 -13.12 -0.69 -19.84
N LEU A 33 -13.30 -0.73 -18.52
CA LEU A 33 -14.24 0.10 -17.78
C LEU A 33 -13.69 1.50 -17.43
N GLY A 34 -12.39 1.72 -17.66
CA GLY A 34 -11.69 2.97 -17.31
C GLY A 34 -11.71 3.24 -15.80
N LEU A 35 -11.55 2.19 -14.98
CA LEU A 35 -11.56 2.29 -13.52
C LEU A 35 -10.25 2.91 -12.99
N PHE A 36 -9.16 2.76 -13.75
CA PHE A 36 -7.85 3.26 -13.41
C PHE A 36 -7.35 4.26 -14.45
N ALA A 37 -6.48 5.17 -14.02
CA ALA A 37 -5.73 6.07 -14.89
C ALA A 37 -4.26 5.98 -14.51
N VAL A 38 -3.37 6.28 -15.46
CA VAL A 38 -1.93 6.40 -15.22
C VAL A 38 -1.47 7.81 -15.58
N ASP A 39 -0.71 8.44 -14.69
CA ASP A 39 0.04 9.64 -15.03
C ASP A 39 1.19 9.23 -15.96
N SER A 40 1.20 9.79 -17.17
CA SER A 40 2.15 9.38 -18.21
C SER A 40 3.60 9.76 -17.90
N ILE A 41 3.85 10.69 -16.98
CA ILE A 41 5.19 11.17 -16.63
C ILE A 41 5.64 10.58 -15.29
N LEU A 42 4.76 10.62 -14.28
CA LEU A 42 5.08 10.15 -12.93
C LEU A 42 4.90 8.63 -12.77
N GLY A 43 4.23 7.96 -13.72
CA GLY A 43 3.94 6.53 -13.63
C GLY A 43 2.94 6.16 -12.54
N ILE A 44 2.26 7.14 -11.94
CA ILE A 44 1.31 6.89 -10.85
C ILE A 44 0.00 6.36 -11.43
N ILE A 45 -0.36 5.14 -11.06
CA ILE A 45 -1.70 4.60 -11.29
C ILE A 45 -2.62 5.07 -10.17
N SER A 46 -3.77 5.63 -10.53
CA SER A 46 -4.79 6.11 -9.59
C SER A 46 -6.19 5.60 -9.95
N VAL A 47 -7.09 5.60 -8.97
CA VAL A 47 -8.52 5.31 -9.17
C VAL A 47 -9.16 6.44 -9.98
N ALA A 48 -9.60 6.14 -11.20
CA ALA A 48 -10.21 7.12 -12.11
C ALA A 48 -11.73 7.24 -11.95
N LYS A 49 -12.38 6.16 -11.53
CA LYS A 49 -13.83 6.09 -11.30
C LYS A 49 -14.13 5.33 -10.02
N SER A 50 -15.34 5.52 -9.48
CA SER A 50 -15.79 4.72 -8.35
C SER A 50 -15.72 3.24 -8.71
N LEU A 51 -15.02 2.46 -7.87
CA LEU A 51 -14.96 1.02 -8.03
C LEU A 51 -16.33 0.43 -7.67
N PRO A 52 -16.84 -0.55 -8.44
CA PRO A 52 -18.01 -1.33 -8.05
C PRO A 52 -17.83 -1.95 -6.65
N GLU A 53 -18.93 -2.10 -5.91
CA GLU A 53 -18.90 -2.67 -4.55
C GLU A 53 -18.38 -4.12 -4.55
N ASP A 54 -18.64 -4.86 -5.62
CA ASP A 54 -18.21 -6.24 -5.84
C ASP A 54 -16.88 -6.35 -6.61
N HIS A 55 -16.18 -5.25 -6.89
CA HIS A 55 -14.87 -5.28 -7.54
C HIS A 55 -13.86 -6.04 -6.68
N LYS A 56 -13.35 -7.17 -7.19
CA LYS A 56 -12.34 -7.99 -6.50
C LYS A 56 -10.93 -7.73 -7.00
N GLU A 57 -10.77 -7.69 -8.31
CA GLU A 57 -9.46 -7.70 -8.95
C GLU A 57 -9.52 -7.08 -10.34
N THR A 58 -8.43 -6.42 -10.72
CA THR A 58 -8.14 -6.00 -12.08
C THR A 58 -6.67 -6.31 -12.39
N ILE A 59 -6.38 -6.81 -13.59
CA ILE A 59 -5.02 -6.98 -14.11
C ILE A 59 -4.85 -6.03 -15.28
N LEU A 60 -4.00 -5.02 -15.11
CA LEU A 60 -3.66 -4.06 -16.15
C LEU A 60 -2.41 -4.53 -16.91
N THR A 61 -2.41 -4.44 -18.23
CA THR A 61 -1.14 -4.43 -18.98
C THR A 61 -0.73 -2.98 -19.17
N VAL A 62 0.46 -2.65 -18.66
CA VAL A 62 1.05 -1.32 -18.77
C VAL A 62 2.24 -1.36 -19.71
N ARG A 63 2.48 -0.24 -20.39
CA ARG A 63 3.60 -0.05 -21.30
C ARG A 63 4.39 1.18 -20.89
N ALA A 64 5.69 1.02 -20.83
CA ALA A 64 6.67 2.09 -20.70
C ALA A 64 7.31 2.31 -22.09
N THR A 65 7.45 3.55 -22.53
CA THR A 65 8.02 3.88 -23.84
C THR A 65 8.99 5.05 -23.71
N ASP A 66 10.21 4.89 -24.17
CA ASP A 66 11.19 5.98 -24.19
C ASP A 66 10.79 7.06 -25.21
N ASN A 67 11.50 8.19 -25.19
CA ASN A 67 11.25 9.30 -26.10
C ASN A 67 12.34 9.44 -27.18
N GLY A 68 13.02 8.34 -27.52
CA GLY A 68 14.04 8.28 -28.55
C GLY A 68 13.48 8.49 -29.97
N ARG A 69 14.36 8.76 -30.93
CA ARG A 69 14.00 8.89 -32.36
C ARG A 69 13.34 7.63 -32.93
N TYR A 70 13.71 6.46 -32.40
CA TYR A 70 13.09 5.17 -32.65
C TYR A 70 12.67 4.58 -31.30
N PRO A 71 11.44 4.87 -30.85
CA PRO A 71 11.05 4.56 -29.47
C PRO A 71 11.10 3.07 -29.18
N LEU A 72 11.75 2.69 -28.08
CA LEU A 72 11.64 1.34 -27.52
C LEU A 72 10.57 1.32 -26.44
N SER A 73 9.95 0.15 -26.27
CA SER A 73 8.93 -0.03 -25.26
C SER A 73 9.02 -1.40 -24.62
N ASP A 74 8.69 -1.45 -23.34
CA ASP A 74 8.51 -2.68 -22.59
C ASP A 74 7.11 -2.71 -21.94
N THR A 75 6.61 -3.91 -21.65
CA THR A 75 5.28 -4.12 -21.09
C THR A 75 5.33 -4.98 -19.84
N SER A 76 4.48 -4.67 -18.86
CA SER A 76 4.35 -5.45 -17.63
C SER A 76 2.90 -5.55 -17.17
N ASN A 77 2.60 -6.55 -16.35
CA ASN A 77 1.29 -6.76 -15.77
C ASN A 77 1.24 -6.19 -14.35
N VAL A 78 0.23 -5.37 -14.06
CA VAL A 78 -0.05 -4.80 -12.74
C VAL A 78 -1.34 -5.41 -12.22
N ARG A 79 -1.23 -6.18 -11.14
CA ARG A 79 -2.37 -6.79 -10.46
C ARG A 79 -2.86 -5.90 -9.33
N ILE A 80 -4.10 -5.41 -9.42
CA ILE A 80 -4.74 -4.56 -8.41
C ILE A 80 -5.86 -5.37 -7.76
N GLN A 81 -5.78 -5.55 -6.44
CA GLN A 81 -6.77 -6.31 -5.67
C GLN A 81 -7.49 -5.38 -4.70
N SER A 82 -8.82 -5.51 -4.63
CA SER A 82 -9.60 -4.92 -3.56
C SER A 82 -9.42 -5.78 -2.31
N LEU A 83 -8.88 -5.18 -1.25
CA LEU A 83 -8.91 -5.80 0.06
C LEU A 83 -10.33 -5.63 0.62
N SER A 84 -10.95 -6.75 0.99
CA SER A 84 -12.23 -6.68 1.72
C SER A 84 -12.00 -5.98 3.06
N GLY A 85 -13.00 -5.25 3.56
CA GLY A 85 -12.87 -4.46 4.80
C GLY A 85 -12.32 -5.26 6.00
N ASN A 86 -12.53 -6.58 6.05
CA ASN A 86 -12.00 -7.44 7.11
C ASN A 86 -10.48 -7.64 7.12
N GLU A 87 -9.76 -7.35 6.03
CA GLU A 87 -8.29 -7.56 5.96
C GLU A 87 -7.48 -6.36 6.45
N LEU A 88 -8.09 -5.17 6.50
CA LEU A 88 -7.45 -3.92 6.97
C LEU A 88 -7.98 -3.43 8.32
N ASP A 89 -9.06 -4.00 8.83
CA ASP A 89 -9.68 -3.59 10.09
C ASP A 89 -8.93 -4.16 11.31
N LEU A 90 -7.63 -3.86 11.39
CA LEU A 90 -6.76 -4.18 12.52
C LEU A 90 -7.29 -3.44 13.75
N ARG A 91 -8.11 -4.15 14.52
CA ARG A 91 -8.64 -3.67 15.79
C ARG A 91 -7.96 -4.40 16.92
N PHE A 92 -7.76 -3.71 18.04
CA PHE A 92 -7.35 -4.40 19.26
C PHE A 92 -8.34 -5.51 19.61
N SER A 93 -7.82 -6.66 20.05
CA SER A 93 -8.68 -7.79 20.47
C SER A 93 -9.55 -7.46 21.68
N ARG A 94 -9.19 -6.40 22.43
CA ARG A 94 -9.98 -5.86 23.54
C ARG A 94 -10.09 -4.35 23.43
N ALA A 95 -11.25 -3.81 23.84
CA ALA A 95 -11.45 -2.37 23.97
C ALA A 95 -10.64 -1.76 25.13
N LEU A 96 -10.30 -2.57 26.14
CA LEU A 96 -9.52 -2.15 27.31
C LEU A 96 -8.59 -3.28 27.76
N TYR A 97 -7.31 -2.94 27.96
CA TYR A 97 -6.34 -3.80 28.63
C TYR A 97 -5.98 -3.17 29.98
N GLN A 98 -6.21 -3.90 31.07
CA GLN A 98 -5.97 -3.41 32.42
C GLN A 98 -5.23 -4.47 33.23
N ARG A 99 -4.22 -4.05 33.98
CA ARG A 99 -3.50 -4.90 34.94
C ARG A 99 -3.02 -4.07 36.12
N THR A 100 -3.13 -4.63 37.32
CA THR A 100 -2.52 -4.08 38.54
C THR A 100 -1.11 -4.63 38.68
N VAL A 101 -0.14 -3.74 38.89
CA VAL A 101 1.29 -4.07 39.04
C VAL A 101 1.71 -3.71 40.47
N ARG A 102 2.54 -4.55 41.09
CA ARG A 102 3.13 -4.24 42.41
C ARG A 102 4.50 -3.62 42.22
N ASP A 103 4.89 -2.73 43.13
CA ASP A 103 6.23 -2.11 43.12
C ASP A 103 7.38 -3.12 43.23
N SER A 104 7.11 -4.31 43.78
CA SER A 104 8.07 -5.41 43.87
C SER A 104 8.19 -6.23 42.57
N THR A 105 7.55 -5.82 41.48
CA THR A 105 7.57 -6.55 40.21
C THR A 105 8.93 -6.35 39.53
N PRO A 106 9.66 -7.42 39.18
CA PRO A 106 10.97 -7.29 38.56
C PRO A 106 10.93 -6.56 37.21
N LEU A 107 11.97 -5.79 36.90
CA LEU A 107 12.17 -5.18 35.58
C LEU A 107 12.21 -6.26 34.49
N GLY A 108 11.60 -5.97 33.34
CA GLY A 108 11.46 -6.93 32.23
C GLY A 108 10.33 -7.94 32.38
N SER A 109 9.53 -7.87 33.45
CA SER A 109 8.35 -8.73 33.59
C SER A 109 7.30 -8.41 32.53
N VAL A 110 6.76 -9.44 31.87
CA VAL A 110 5.66 -9.27 30.90
C VAL A 110 4.35 -8.97 31.64
N LEU A 111 3.82 -7.76 31.41
CA LEU A 111 2.59 -7.29 32.05
C LEU A 111 1.34 -7.63 31.23
N LEU A 112 1.33 -7.32 29.95
CA LEU A 112 0.17 -7.55 29.10
C LEU A 112 0.66 -7.97 27.72
N VAL A 113 -0.13 -8.82 27.06
CA VAL A 113 0.05 -9.14 25.65
C VAL A 113 -1.09 -8.47 24.89
N VAL A 114 -0.73 -7.61 23.95
CA VAL A 114 -1.68 -6.87 23.13
C VAL A 114 -1.68 -7.50 21.74
N THR A 115 -2.87 -7.77 21.21
CA THR A 115 -3.04 -8.41 19.89
C THR A 115 -4.08 -7.69 19.07
N THR A 116 -3.95 -7.73 17.75
CA THR A 116 -4.96 -7.26 16.79
C THR A 116 -5.79 -8.42 16.25
N ASN A 117 -7.00 -8.14 15.77
CA ASN A 117 -7.79 -9.05 14.95
C ASN A 117 -8.08 -8.36 13.59
N PRO A 118 -7.76 -8.97 12.44
CA PRO A 118 -7.03 -10.24 12.29
C PRO A 118 -5.60 -10.19 12.87
N ASN A 119 -5.07 -11.37 13.24
CA ASN A 119 -3.68 -11.51 13.66
C ASN A 119 -2.79 -11.16 12.46
N GLY A 120 -2.30 -9.93 12.41
CA GLY A 120 -1.49 -9.39 11.31
C GLY A 120 -0.15 -8.86 11.81
N ASN A 121 0.71 -8.45 10.88
CA ASN A 121 1.98 -7.81 11.20
C ASN A 121 1.74 -6.36 11.67
N ALA A 122 1.35 -6.20 12.93
CA ALA A 122 1.05 -4.90 13.54
C ALA A 122 2.26 -4.37 14.34
N ARG A 123 2.53 -3.07 14.22
CA ARG A 123 3.49 -2.37 15.10
C ARG A 123 2.73 -1.66 16.21
N TYR A 124 3.13 -1.89 17.45
CA TYR A 124 2.50 -1.32 18.64
C TYR A 124 3.34 -0.19 19.21
N SER A 125 2.69 0.81 19.82
CA SER A 125 3.36 1.91 20.52
C SER A 125 2.48 2.45 21.65
N LEU A 126 3.09 2.97 22.71
CA LEU A 126 2.38 3.67 23.79
C LEU A 126 2.21 5.14 23.43
N LYS A 127 0.99 5.66 23.60
CA LYS A 127 0.67 7.08 23.45
C LYS A 127 -0.16 7.56 24.67
N PRO A 128 0.29 8.61 25.38
CA PRO A 128 1.62 9.24 25.26
C PRO A 128 2.75 8.27 25.64
N PRO A 129 4.01 8.55 25.26
CA PRO A 129 5.15 7.74 25.66
C PRO A 129 5.24 7.63 27.19
N CYS A 130 5.54 6.43 27.70
CA CYS A 130 5.69 6.17 29.13
C CYS A 130 7.12 5.70 29.41
N PRO A 131 7.86 6.29 30.37
CA PRO A 131 9.24 5.89 30.65
C PRO A 131 9.36 4.59 31.47
N TYR A 132 8.27 4.13 32.08
CA TYR A 132 8.27 2.95 32.97
C TYR A 132 7.80 1.66 32.29
N PHE A 133 7.14 1.79 31.14
CA PHE A 133 6.58 0.65 30.41
C PHE A 133 6.97 0.76 28.95
N GLU A 134 7.32 -0.38 28.36
CA GLU A 134 7.63 -0.49 26.95
C GLU A 134 6.74 -1.55 26.30
N VAL A 135 6.58 -1.45 24.98
CA VAL A 135 5.95 -2.49 24.18
C VAL A 135 7.04 -3.19 23.40
N HIS A 136 7.24 -4.47 23.70
CA HIS A 136 8.17 -5.28 22.94
C HIS A 136 7.57 -5.68 21.58
N PRO A 137 8.38 -5.68 20.51
CA PRO A 137 7.98 -6.11 19.18
C PRO A 137 7.69 -7.62 19.09
#